data_AF-A0A4V3DA09-F1
#
_entry.id   AF-A0A4V3DA09-F1
#
_cell.length_a   1.000
_cell.length_b   1.000
_cell.length_c   1.000
_cell.angle_alpha   90.00
_cell.angle_beta   90.00
_cell.angle_gamma   90.00
#
_symmetry.space_group_name_H-M   'P 1'
#
loop_
_entity.id
_entity.type
_entity.pdbx_description
1 polymer ?
#
loop_
_entity_poly.entity_id
_entity_poly.type
_entity_poly.pdbx_seq_one_letter_code
_entity_poly.pdbx_strand_id
1 'polypeptide(L)'
;MKKLLMSFLSCSLLAATANAQESSSTAPATHTYEMTQTYDLAVPKGSKGETKLWIPLPFNNEYQQVKSIRYEGNYNRAYITENNTYGAKTLFADWDEKAQQRDLKLTLVIQTKDREPMRQKALENYTPPEKIIYSVDVVEYLKPTQHIKTDGIVKEYADKIVGQETNPLQKARLIHQWIVNNMERDNSVLGCGDGDVEKILTSGVLKGKCTDMNSVFVALARAAGIPAREVFGIRLGAAPKMSRYSKTAFGSADENRIAKISGAQHCRAEFYLAGFGWVPVDPADVAKMRLTEKKAVEDADVQAVSDYLFGNWEMNWVGFNHARDFELYPLPQLAPINNFGYPYAEIGGDPLNFFEPKEFKYDYSAKEL
;
A
#
# COMPACT_ATOMS: atom_id res chain seq x y z
N MET A 1 -6.01 -78.84 -28.35
CA MET A 1 -6.80 -78.06 -29.31
C MET A 1 -6.71 -76.58 -28.95
N LYS A 2 -6.45 -75.73 -29.96
CA LYS A 2 -6.46 -74.25 -29.98
C LYS A 2 -5.46 -73.49 -29.11
N LYS A 3 -4.34 -73.12 -29.75
CA LYS A 3 -3.42 -72.02 -29.38
C LYS A 3 -4.17 -70.69 -29.50
N LEU A 4 -4.04 -69.79 -28.52
CA LEU A 4 -4.51 -68.42 -28.59
C LEU A 4 -3.28 -67.49 -28.73
N LEU A 5 -3.07 -66.94 -29.92
CA LEU A 5 -2.13 -65.85 -30.16
C LEU A 5 -2.78 -64.55 -29.71
N MET A 6 -2.18 -63.84 -28.74
CA MET A 6 -2.49 -62.45 -28.46
C MET A 6 -1.50 -61.56 -29.20
N SER A 7 -2.00 -60.83 -30.19
CA SER A 7 -1.26 -59.82 -30.94
C SER A 7 -1.31 -58.49 -30.16
N PHE A 8 -0.16 -57.92 -29.85
CA PHE A 8 -0.05 -56.58 -29.26
C PHE A 8 -0.13 -55.52 -30.37
N LEU A 9 -1.19 -54.73 -30.39
CA LEU A 9 -1.27 -53.50 -31.18
C LEU A 9 -0.78 -52.34 -30.31
N SER A 10 0.43 -51.85 -30.58
CA SER A 10 0.93 -50.59 -30.03
C SER A 10 0.28 -49.42 -30.76
N CYS A 11 -0.66 -48.74 -30.11
CA CYS A 11 -1.24 -47.50 -30.61
C CYS A 11 -0.40 -46.31 -30.10
N SER A 12 0.41 -45.72 -30.96
CA SER A 12 1.20 -44.51 -30.65
C SER A 12 0.30 -43.28 -30.72
N LEU A 13 -0.13 -42.78 -29.56
CA LEU A 13 -0.82 -41.48 -29.44
C LEU A 13 0.22 -40.35 -29.55
N LEU A 14 0.26 -39.67 -30.71
CA LEU A 14 0.92 -38.39 -30.86
C LEU A 14 0.09 -37.32 -30.13
N ALA A 15 0.53 -36.92 -28.95
CA ALA A 15 -0.02 -35.78 -28.24
C ALA A 15 0.44 -34.49 -28.94
N ALA A 16 -0.47 -33.84 -29.68
CA ALA A 16 -0.27 -32.49 -30.16
C ALA A 16 -0.40 -31.53 -28.97
N THR A 17 0.73 -31.00 -28.49
CA THR A 17 0.74 -29.92 -27.50
C THR A 17 0.33 -28.62 -28.19
N ALA A 18 -0.93 -28.23 -28.04
CA ALA A 18 -1.39 -26.89 -28.39
C ALA A 18 -0.74 -25.91 -27.41
N ASN A 19 0.29 -25.20 -27.87
CA ASN A 19 0.83 -24.04 -27.16
C ASN A 19 -0.24 -22.94 -27.18
N ALA A 20 -0.98 -22.81 -26.08
CA ALA A 20 -1.84 -21.65 -25.86
C ALA A 20 -0.93 -20.43 -25.70
N GLN A 21 -0.81 -19.66 -26.77
CA GLN A 21 -0.12 -18.38 -26.76
C GLN A 21 -1.00 -17.41 -25.97
N GLU A 22 -0.63 -17.15 -24.70
CA GLU A 22 -1.27 -16.13 -23.88
C GLU A 22 -1.25 -14.80 -24.64
N SER A 23 -2.41 -14.34 -25.08
CA SER A 23 -2.55 -12.99 -25.61
C SER A 23 -2.35 -12.02 -24.44
N SER A 24 -1.16 -11.43 -24.32
CA SER A 24 -0.93 -10.37 -23.35
C SER A 24 -1.75 -9.14 -23.78
N SER A 25 -2.90 -8.94 -23.14
CA SER A 25 -3.64 -7.69 -23.29
C SER A 25 -2.71 -6.54 -22.88
N THR A 26 -2.49 -5.58 -23.77
CA THR A 26 -1.64 -4.41 -23.50
C THR A 26 -2.29 -3.39 -22.57
N ALA A 27 -3.62 -3.45 -22.41
CA ALA A 27 -4.37 -2.60 -21.50
C ALA A 27 -4.18 -3.07 -20.04
N PRO A 28 -4.04 -2.14 -19.07
CA PRO A 28 -3.96 -2.52 -17.66
C PRO A 28 -5.24 -3.21 -17.21
N ALA A 29 -5.10 -4.27 -16.41
CA ALA A 29 -6.22 -5.01 -15.87
C ALA A 29 -7.07 -4.12 -14.94
N THR A 30 -8.37 -4.36 -14.93
CA THR A 30 -9.32 -3.72 -14.01
C THR A 30 -9.92 -4.79 -13.11
N HIS A 31 -9.99 -4.51 -11.82
CA HIS A 31 -10.50 -5.40 -10.80
C HIS A 31 -11.67 -4.73 -10.09
N THR A 32 -12.64 -5.52 -9.63
CA THR A 32 -13.72 -5.02 -8.77
C THR A 32 -13.75 -5.85 -7.51
N TYR A 33 -13.75 -5.18 -6.36
CA TYR A 33 -13.77 -5.79 -5.05
C TYR A 33 -14.98 -5.30 -4.26
N GLU A 34 -15.63 -6.22 -3.54
CA GLU A 34 -16.47 -5.87 -2.41
C GLU A 34 -15.63 -6.01 -1.13
N MET A 35 -15.36 -4.89 -0.46
CA MET A 35 -14.66 -4.85 0.83
C MET A 35 -15.68 -4.69 1.95
N THR A 36 -15.63 -5.57 2.95
CA THR A 36 -16.42 -5.46 4.17
C THR A 36 -15.49 -5.22 5.35
N GLN A 37 -15.82 -4.22 6.17
CA GLN A 37 -15.17 -3.93 7.43
C GLN A 37 -16.21 -4.00 8.55
N THR A 38 -15.96 -4.81 9.58
CA THR A 38 -16.81 -4.89 10.76
C THR A 38 -16.05 -4.47 12.00
N TYR A 39 -16.71 -3.74 12.88
CA TYR A 39 -16.21 -3.23 14.15
C TYR A 39 -17.19 -3.61 15.26
N ASP A 40 -16.67 -4.10 16.40
CA ASP A 40 -17.36 -4.29 17.68
C ASP A 40 -16.43 -3.74 18.77
N LEU A 41 -16.30 -2.41 18.89
CA LEU A 41 -15.18 -1.82 19.64
C LEU A 41 -15.16 -2.27 21.12
N ALA A 42 -14.02 -2.83 21.53
CA ALA A 42 -13.80 -3.22 22.92
C ALA A 42 -13.54 -2.00 23.80
N VAL A 43 -14.17 -1.97 24.99
CA VAL A 43 -13.87 -0.97 26.02
C VAL A 43 -12.77 -1.51 26.93
N PRO A 44 -11.56 -0.91 26.96
CA PRO A 44 -10.52 -1.31 27.89
C PRO A 44 -10.99 -1.14 29.34
N LYS A 45 -10.55 -2.06 30.20
CA LYS A 45 -10.88 -1.97 31.63
C LYS A 45 -10.35 -0.67 32.21
N GLY A 46 -11.25 0.18 32.70
CA GLY A 46 -10.91 1.47 33.32
C GLY A 46 -11.28 2.68 32.46
N SER A 47 -11.40 2.52 31.15
CA SER A 47 -11.86 3.59 30.25
C SER A 47 -13.36 3.83 30.41
N LYS A 48 -13.76 5.10 30.32
CA LYS A 48 -15.15 5.56 30.45
C LYS A 48 -15.38 6.78 29.57
N GLY A 49 -16.58 6.90 28.99
CA GLY A 49 -16.98 8.06 28.20
C GLY A 49 -17.48 7.66 26.81
N GLU A 50 -17.76 8.67 25.99
CA GLU A 50 -18.16 8.50 24.58
C GLU A 50 -17.12 7.70 23.81
N THR A 51 -17.56 6.77 22.97
CA THR A 51 -16.69 6.08 22.03
C THR A 51 -16.75 6.80 20.69
N LYS A 52 -15.59 7.09 20.11
CA LYS A 52 -15.48 7.71 18.77
C LYS A 52 -14.59 6.86 17.89
N LEU A 53 -14.94 6.79 16.61
CA LEU A 53 -14.28 5.97 15.60
C LEU A 53 -14.09 6.79 14.32
N TRP A 54 -12.87 6.81 13.80
CA TRP A 54 -12.49 7.39 12.52
C TRP A 54 -11.97 6.27 11.63
N ILE A 55 -12.62 6.07 10.48
CA ILE A 55 -12.27 5.03 9.50
C ILE A 55 -11.77 5.70 8.23
N PRO A 56 -10.54 5.39 7.76
CA PRO A 56 -10.06 5.90 6.48
C PRO A 56 -10.86 5.29 5.33
N LEU A 57 -11.29 6.13 4.39
CA LEU A 57 -11.99 5.71 3.19
C LEU A 57 -11.14 5.96 1.94
N PRO A 58 -11.29 5.15 0.88
CA PRO A 58 -10.59 5.39 -0.38
C PRO A 58 -10.93 6.74 -1.03
N PHE A 59 -9.90 7.40 -1.57
CA PHE A 59 -10.07 8.49 -2.53
C PHE A 59 -10.39 7.92 -3.93
N ASN A 60 -10.91 8.78 -4.82
CA ASN A 60 -11.18 8.43 -6.21
C ASN A 60 -10.21 9.13 -7.15
N ASN A 61 -9.68 8.42 -8.14
CA ASN A 61 -8.90 8.99 -9.24
C ASN A 61 -8.92 8.07 -10.48
N GLU A 62 -7.93 8.20 -11.37
CA GLU A 62 -7.86 7.46 -12.64
C GLU A 62 -7.65 5.95 -12.50
N TYR A 63 -7.10 5.48 -11.37
CA TYR A 63 -6.73 4.08 -11.17
C TYR A 63 -7.52 3.39 -10.05
N GLN A 64 -8.37 4.13 -9.32
CA GLN A 64 -9.29 3.56 -8.35
C GLN A 64 -10.56 4.40 -8.22
N GLN A 65 -11.71 3.73 -8.08
CA GLN A 65 -13.00 4.35 -7.83
C GLN A 65 -13.83 3.54 -6.85
N VAL A 66 -14.31 4.21 -5.80
CA VAL A 66 -15.38 3.71 -4.94
C VAL A 66 -16.71 3.88 -5.66
N LYS A 67 -17.34 2.76 -6.02
CA LYS A 67 -18.63 2.68 -6.72
C LYS A 67 -19.81 2.76 -5.75
N SER A 68 -19.64 2.26 -4.53
CA SER A 68 -20.65 2.37 -3.49
C SER A 68 -20.03 2.37 -2.09
N ILE A 69 -20.70 3.06 -1.17
CA ILE A 69 -20.41 3.08 0.26
C ILE A 69 -21.73 2.80 0.97
N ARG A 70 -21.75 1.79 1.84
CA ARG A 70 -22.87 1.48 2.72
C ARG A 70 -22.34 1.23 4.11
N TYR A 71 -22.94 1.86 5.12
CA TYR A 71 -22.60 1.57 6.51
C TYR A 71 -23.87 1.45 7.36
N GLU A 72 -23.87 0.45 8.22
CA GLU A 72 -24.97 0.11 9.13
C GLU A 72 -24.39 -0.21 10.51
N GLY A 73 -25.16 0.01 11.57
CA GLY A 73 -24.66 -0.15 12.94
C GLY A 73 -25.62 0.45 13.97
N ASN A 74 -25.19 0.45 15.23
CA ASN A 74 -25.94 1.02 16.36
C ASN A 74 -25.33 2.33 16.88
N TYR A 75 -24.61 3.05 16.02
CA TYR A 75 -24.02 4.37 16.32
C TYR A 75 -25.11 5.41 16.60
N ASN A 76 -24.76 6.44 17.36
CA ASN A 76 -25.62 7.61 17.57
C ASN A 76 -25.54 8.53 16.34
N ARG A 77 -24.31 8.90 15.93
CA ARG A 77 -24.05 9.65 14.70
C ARG A 77 -23.03 8.93 13.84
N ALA A 78 -23.21 9.01 12.53
CA ALA A 78 -22.18 8.66 11.56
C ALA A 78 -22.25 9.57 10.35
N TYR A 79 -21.10 10.01 9.84
CA TYR A 79 -21.02 10.84 8.64
C TYR A 79 -19.64 10.74 7.98
N ILE A 80 -19.60 11.04 6.68
CA ILE A 80 -18.35 11.13 5.91
C ILE A 80 -17.89 12.58 5.86
N THR A 81 -16.61 12.82 6.10
CA THR A 81 -16.00 14.14 6.05
C THR A 81 -14.63 14.09 5.38
N GLU A 82 -14.25 15.21 4.77
CA GLU A 82 -12.91 15.48 4.21
C GLU A 82 -12.33 16.75 4.85
N ASN A 83 -12.88 17.19 5.99
CA ASN A 83 -12.50 18.42 6.68
C ASN A 83 -11.14 18.28 7.39
N ASN A 84 -10.07 18.15 6.63
CA ASN A 84 -8.69 18.14 7.10
C ASN A 84 -7.78 18.69 6.00
N THR A 85 -6.53 18.99 6.35
CA THR A 85 -5.57 19.64 5.44
C THR A 85 -5.23 18.82 4.19
N TYR A 86 -5.42 17.49 4.23
CA TYR A 86 -5.11 16.59 3.12
C TYR A 86 -6.36 16.12 2.35
N GLY A 87 -7.56 16.53 2.74
CA GLY A 87 -8.80 15.98 2.17
C GLY A 87 -8.95 14.47 2.40
N ALA A 88 -8.32 13.92 3.44
CA ALA A 88 -8.40 12.50 3.75
C ALA A 88 -9.84 12.12 4.11
N LYS A 89 -10.50 11.36 3.24
CA LYS A 89 -11.89 10.97 3.41
C LYS A 89 -12.02 10.04 4.61
N THR A 90 -12.89 10.42 5.54
CA THR A 90 -13.05 9.76 6.83
C THR A 90 -14.52 9.47 7.08
N LEU A 91 -14.86 8.23 7.40
CA LEU A 91 -16.13 7.90 8.04
C LEU A 91 -15.94 8.05 9.55
N PHE A 92 -16.62 9.02 10.13
CA PHE A 92 -16.69 9.20 11.58
C PHE A 92 -17.96 8.54 12.13
N ALA A 93 -17.87 7.90 13.29
CA ALA A 93 -19.01 7.39 14.05
C ALA A 93 -18.78 7.53 15.57
N ASP A 94 -19.87 7.70 16.32
CA ASP A 94 -19.84 7.75 17.79
C ASP A 94 -20.93 6.92 18.48
N TRP A 95 -20.68 6.63 19.76
CA TRP A 95 -21.60 5.94 20.66
C TRP A 95 -21.55 6.57 22.06
N ASP A 96 -22.71 6.64 22.70
CA ASP A 96 -22.84 7.08 24.08
C ASP A 96 -22.02 6.21 25.05
N GLU A 97 -21.62 6.79 26.18
CA GLU A 97 -20.85 6.10 27.23
C GLU A 97 -21.51 4.80 27.74
N LYS A 98 -22.85 4.73 27.66
CA LYS A 98 -23.67 3.60 28.16
C LYS A 98 -23.97 2.55 27.10
N ALA A 99 -23.46 2.72 25.87
CA ALA A 99 -23.66 1.77 24.80
C ALA A 99 -23.18 0.37 25.22
N GLN A 100 -24.05 -0.62 25.07
CA GLN A 100 -23.73 -2.02 25.41
C GLN A 100 -22.86 -2.66 24.34
N GLN A 101 -23.02 -2.24 23.07
CA GLN A 101 -22.24 -2.68 21.91
C GLN A 101 -21.89 -1.47 21.05
N ARG A 102 -20.80 -1.57 20.28
CA ARG A 102 -20.28 -0.50 19.41
C ARG A 102 -20.07 -1.06 18.01
N ASP A 103 -21.19 -1.39 17.39
CA ASP A 103 -21.23 -2.14 16.14
C ASP A 103 -21.29 -1.20 14.95
N LEU A 104 -20.36 -1.38 14.02
CA LEU A 104 -20.39 -0.75 12.70
C LEU A 104 -19.95 -1.75 11.65
N LYS A 105 -20.73 -1.86 10.58
CA LYS A 105 -20.35 -2.60 9.37
C LYS A 105 -20.33 -1.63 8.19
N LEU A 106 -19.19 -1.56 7.53
CA LEU A 106 -18.95 -0.78 6.32
C LEU A 106 -18.75 -1.74 5.14
N THR A 107 -19.51 -1.57 4.07
CA THR A 107 -19.36 -2.28 2.81
C THR A 107 -19.04 -1.28 1.70
N LEU A 108 -17.96 -1.54 0.97
CA LEU A 108 -17.48 -0.74 -0.15
C LEU A 108 -17.44 -1.61 -1.41
N VAL A 109 -17.94 -1.10 -2.53
CA VAL A 109 -17.60 -1.67 -3.85
C VAL A 109 -16.56 -0.77 -4.49
N ILE A 110 -15.40 -1.34 -4.80
CA ILE A 110 -14.20 -0.62 -5.23
C ILE A 110 -13.74 -1.21 -6.56
N GLN A 111 -13.59 -0.37 -7.56
CA GLN A 111 -12.93 -0.73 -8.81
C GLN A 111 -11.49 -0.20 -8.77
N THR A 112 -10.52 -1.02 -9.12
CA THR A 112 -9.11 -0.64 -9.25
C THR A 112 -8.60 -0.99 -10.63
N LYS A 113 -7.59 -0.28 -11.12
CA LYS A 113 -6.97 -0.50 -12.42
C LYS A 113 -5.47 -0.48 -12.28
N ASP A 114 -4.81 -1.54 -12.72
CA ASP A 114 -3.35 -1.67 -12.68
C ASP A 114 -2.64 -0.42 -13.22
N ARG A 115 -1.55 -0.04 -12.56
CA ARG A 115 -0.68 1.07 -12.99
C ARG A 115 0.65 0.48 -13.42
N GLU A 116 0.90 0.38 -14.72
CA GLU A 116 2.11 -0.26 -15.21
C GLU A 116 2.87 0.56 -16.28
N PRO A 117 3.14 1.86 -16.07
CA PRO A 117 3.79 2.68 -17.10
C PRO A 117 5.18 2.21 -17.49
N MET A 118 5.97 1.64 -16.56
CA MET A 118 7.28 1.08 -16.90
C MET A 118 7.15 -0.19 -17.74
N ARG A 119 6.25 -1.11 -17.39
CA ARG A 119 5.99 -2.33 -18.19
C ARG A 119 5.45 -2.00 -19.59
N GLN A 120 4.61 -0.97 -19.68
CA GLN A 120 4.06 -0.47 -20.93
C GLN A 120 5.04 0.40 -21.72
N LYS A 121 6.28 0.56 -21.24
CA LYS A 121 7.32 1.38 -21.87
C LYS A 121 6.96 2.86 -22.03
N ALA A 122 5.97 3.35 -21.28
CA ALA A 122 5.54 4.75 -21.33
C ALA A 122 6.63 5.73 -20.85
N LEU A 123 7.63 5.23 -20.13
CA LEU A 123 8.77 6.00 -19.60
C LEU A 123 10.10 5.71 -20.32
N GLU A 124 10.12 4.84 -21.35
CA GLU A 124 11.36 4.41 -22.03
C GLU A 124 12.15 5.59 -22.64
N ASN A 125 11.43 6.61 -23.15
CA ASN A 125 12.02 7.81 -23.75
C ASN A 125 11.74 9.08 -22.92
N TYR A 126 11.45 8.93 -21.62
CA TYR A 126 11.16 10.09 -20.78
C TYR A 126 12.37 11.03 -20.71
N THR A 127 12.14 12.28 -21.10
CA THR A 127 13.10 13.38 -20.98
C THR A 127 12.44 14.48 -20.16
N PRO A 128 13.05 14.94 -19.05
CA PRO A 128 12.48 16.05 -18.27
C PRO A 128 12.41 17.32 -19.13
N PRO A 129 11.38 18.16 -18.95
CA PRO A 129 11.31 19.44 -19.65
C PRO A 129 12.47 20.35 -19.21
N GLU A 130 12.93 21.24 -20.11
CA GLU A 130 14.03 22.19 -19.82
C GLU A 130 13.76 23.04 -18.57
N LYS A 131 12.48 23.41 -18.37
CA LYS A 131 12.01 24.10 -17.18
C LYS A 131 10.90 23.28 -16.53
N ILE A 132 11.17 22.83 -15.31
CA ILE A 132 10.19 22.13 -14.47
C ILE A 132 9.39 23.17 -13.69
N ILE A 133 8.07 23.16 -13.88
CA ILE A 133 7.12 23.93 -13.08
C ILE A 133 6.06 22.96 -12.59
N TYR A 134 5.98 22.78 -11.28
CA TYR A 134 4.97 21.94 -10.65
C TYR A 134 3.73 22.76 -10.31
N SER A 135 2.55 22.15 -10.43
CA SER A 135 1.30 22.73 -9.95
C SER A 135 1.29 22.80 -8.42
N VAL A 136 0.40 23.62 -7.84
CA VAL A 136 0.37 23.89 -6.39
C VAL A 136 0.14 22.61 -5.58
N ASP A 137 -0.68 21.70 -6.10
CA ASP A 137 -0.97 20.38 -5.52
C ASP A 137 0.22 19.42 -5.58
N VAL A 138 1.17 19.63 -6.50
CA VAL A 138 2.39 18.80 -6.63
C VAL A 138 3.55 19.41 -5.83
N VAL A 139 3.69 20.74 -5.80
CA VAL A 139 4.74 21.44 -5.03
C VAL A 139 4.68 21.11 -3.54
N GLU A 140 3.48 20.86 -3.01
CA GLU A 140 3.31 20.42 -1.61
C GLU A 140 4.17 19.19 -1.29
N TYR A 141 4.28 18.26 -2.24
CA TYR A 141 5.04 17.03 -2.08
C TYR A 141 6.55 17.18 -2.32
N LEU A 142 7.06 18.42 -2.37
CA LEU A 142 8.49 18.73 -2.19
C LEU A 142 8.81 19.16 -0.76
N LYS A 143 7.81 19.60 0.01
CA LYS A 143 8.02 20.19 1.33
C LYS A 143 8.33 19.10 2.37
N PRO A 144 9.10 19.43 3.42
CA PRO A 144 9.30 18.53 4.55
C PRO A 144 8.05 18.46 5.43
N THR A 145 7.91 17.35 6.16
CA THR A 145 6.95 17.21 7.28
C THR A 145 7.72 16.89 8.58
N GLN A 146 7.01 16.49 9.66
CA GLN A 146 7.69 16.06 10.88
C GLN A 146 8.49 14.78 10.64
N HIS A 147 7.89 13.77 10.02
CA HIS A 147 8.53 12.48 9.78
C HIS A 147 9.29 12.41 8.43
N ILE A 148 9.01 13.30 7.49
CA ILE A 148 9.66 13.40 6.18
C ILE A 148 10.52 14.66 6.12
N LYS A 149 11.69 14.62 6.75
CA LYS A 149 12.70 15.68 6.59
C LYS A 149 13.34 15.63 5.20
N THR A 150 13.86 16.75 4.73
CA THR A 150 14.47 16.87 3.38
C THR A 150 15.86 17.51 3.42
N ASP A 151 16.36 17.80 4.61
CA ASP A 151 17.63 18.44 4.94
C ASP A 151 18.49 17.50 5.80
N GLY A 152 19.60 18.02 6.34
CA GLY A 152 20.52 17.30 7.21
C GLY A 152 20.95 15.95 6.63
N ILE A 153 20.89 14.91 7.45
CA ILE A 153 21.29 13.55 7.06
C ILE A 153 20.48 13.01 5.88
N VAL A 154 19.20 13.39 5.74
CA VAL A 154 18.38 12.96 4.60
C VAL A 154 18.96 13.52 3.30
N LYS A 155 19.33 14.80 3.29
CA LYS A 155 19.94 15.45 2.13
C LYS A 155 21.31 14.88 1.82
N GLU A 156 22.13 14.59 2.83
CA GLU A 156 23.44 13.96 2.66
C GLU A 156 23.33 12.59 1.99
N TYR A 157 22.40 11.74 2.45
CA TYR A 157 22.14 10.45 1.83
C TYR A 157 21.60 10.62 0.41
N ALA A 158 20.65 11.52 0.19
CA ALA A 158 20.09 11.78 -1.13
C ALA A 158 21.19 12.19 -2.13
N ASP A 159 22.03 13.16 -1.77
CA ASP A 159 23.13 13.66 -2.61
C ASP A 159 24.18 12.57 -2.88
N LYS A 160 24.51 11.76 -1.87
CA LYS A 160 25.43 10.63 -2.03
C LYS A 160 24.88 9.57 -2.99
N ILE A 161 23.58 9.27 -2.89
CA ILE A 161 22.92 8.23 -3.70
C ILE A 161 22.78 8.69 -5.16
N VAL A 162 22.34 9.93 -5.38
CA VAL A 162 22.08 10.44 -6.75
C VAL A 162 23.34 10.97 -7.45
N GLY A 163 24.35 11.40 -6.70
CA GLY A 163 25.59 11.92 -7.24
C GLY A 163 25.36 13.09 -8.20
N GLN A 164 25.84 12.95 -9.43
CA GLN A 164 25.71 13.97 -10.49
C GLN A 164 24.52 13.71 -11.45
N GLU A 165 23.68 12.71 -11.16
CA GLU A 165 22.50 12.44 -11.99
C GLU A 165 21.55 13.64 -11.95
N THR A 166 21.00 14.02 -13.10
CA THR A 166 20.09 15.17 -13.24
C THR A 166 18.69 14.74 -13.67
N ASN A 167 18.56 13.59 -14.33
CA ASN A 167 17.28 13.05 -14.76
C ASN A 167 16.48 12.53 -13.54
N PRO A 168 15.29 13.09 -13.24
CA PRO A 168 14.52 12.72 -12.06
C PRO A 168 14.06 11.26 -12.05
N LEU A 169 13.82 10.64 -13.22
CA LEU A 169 13.50 9.21 -13.30
C LEU A 169 14.70 8.34 -12.87
N GLN A 170 15.91 8.73 -13.27
CA GLN A 170 17.12 7.99 -12.91
C GLN A 170 17.52 8.22 -11.45
N LYS A 171 17.39 9.45 -10.94
CA LYS A 171 17.53 9.74 -9.50
C LYS A 171 16.61 8.86 -8.66
N ALA A 172 15.31 8.81 -9.00
CA ALA A 172 14.33 7.96 -8.31
C ALA A 172 14.72 6.48 -8.37
N ARG A 173 15.25 6.01 -9.51
CA ARG A 173 15.72 4.63 -9.68
C ARG A 173 16.92 4.33 -8.78
N LEU A 174 17.90 5.23 -8.69
CA LEU A 174 19.06 5.09 -7.80
C LEU A 174 18.63 5.01 -6.33
N ILE A 175 17.68 5.84 -5.92
CA ILE A 175 17.10 5.82 -4.56
C ILE A 175 16.38 4.49 -4.30
N HIS A 176 15.53 4.04 -5.22
CA HIS A 176 14.85 2.75 -5.12
C HIS A 176 15.85 1.59 -4.97
N GLN A 177 16.86 1.53 -5.83
CA GLN A 177 17.89 0.49 -5.80
C GLN A 177 18.71 0.55 -4.50
N TRP A 178 19.05 1.74 -4.02
CA TRP A 178 19.73 1.90 -2.75
C TRP A 178 18.90 1.30 -1.60
N ILE A 179 17.60 1.57 -1.54
CA ILE A 179 16.72 0.99 -0.52
C ILE A 179 16.68 -0.55 -0.64
N VAL A 180 16.48 -1.08 -1.86
CA VAL A 180 16.45 -2.53 -2.11
C VAL A 180 17.73 -3.21 -1.64
N ASN A 181 18.89 -2.58 -1.86
CA ASN A 181 20.20 -3.11 -1.54
C ASN A 181 20.59 -2.98 -0.07
N ASN A 182 20.08 -1.98 0.64
CA ASN A 182 20.57 -1.62 1.97
C ASN A 182 19.55 -1.81 3.09
N MET A 183 18.25 -1.85 2.79
CA MET A 183 17.21 -2.01 3.80
C MET A 183 16.68 -3.45 3.90
N GLU A 184 16.28 -3.86 5.11
CA GLU A 184 15.70 -5.18 5.39
C GLU A 184 14.34 -5.10 6.09
N ARG A 185 13.45 -6.06 5.80
CA ARG A 185 12.15 -6.14 6.46
C ARG A 185 12.32 -6.60 7.90
N ASP A 186 11.71 -5.89 8.84
CA ASP A 186 11.62 -6.28 10.24
C ASP A 186 10.15 -6.43 10.67
N ASN A 187 9.75 -7.66 10.97
CA ASN A 187 8.38 -7.94 11.37
C ASN A 187 8.07 -7.60 12.84
N SER A 188 9.08 -7.31 13.66
CA SER A 188 8.92 -6.90 15.07
C SER A 188 8.47 -5.45 15.23
N VAL A 189 8.66 -4.62 14.21
CA VAL A 189 8.18 -3.23 14.18
C VAL A 189 6.65 -3.18 14.29
N LEU A 190 6.12 -2.33 15.16
CA LEU A 190 4.67 -2.18 15.38
C LEU A 190 3.97 -1.63 14.12
N GLY A 191 2.79 -2.17 13.80
CA GLY A 191 2.00 -1.73 12.65
C GLY A 191 2.77 -1.82 11.32
N CYS A 192 2.79 -0.72 10.57
CA CYS A 192 3.56 -0.56 9.34
C CYS A 192 4.89 0.20 9.51
N GLY A 193 5.25 0.58 10.75
CA GLY A 193 6.35 1.51 11.03
C GLY A 193 5.89 2.96 11.24
N ASP A 194 6.73 3.75 11.92
CA ASP A 194 6.49 5.19 12.14
C ASP A 194 6.96 6.04 10.95
N GLY A 195 7.88 5.53 10.12
CA GLY A 195 8.41 6.28 8.99
C GLY A 195 9.15 7.55 9.37
N ASP A 196 9.77 7.59 10.55
CA ASP A 196 10.68 8.67 10.94
C ASP A 196 12.03 8.50 10.22
N VAL A 197 12.19 9.19 9.09
CA VAL A 197 13.33 8.98 8.20
C VAL A 197 14.63 9.50 8.81
N GLU A 198 14.59 10.64 9.50
CA GLU A 198 15.78 11.19 10.15
C GLU A 198 16.33 10.21 11.18
N LYS A 199 15.46 9.61 11.99
CA LYS A 199 15.81 8.57 12.96
C LYS A 199 16.37 7.30 12.30
N ILE A 200 15.72 6.81 11.23
CA ILE A 200 16.19 5.61 10.50
C ILE A 200 17.61 5.83 9.96
N LEU A 201 17.85 6.95 9.27
CA LEU A 201 19.16 7.23 8.67
C LEU A 201 20.22 7.53 9.73
N THR A 202 19.88 8.26 10.80
CA THR A 202 20.81 8.62 11.87
C THR A 202 21.25 7.41 12.69
N SER A 203 20.31 6.51 12.99
CA SER A 203 20.63 5.29 13.73
C SER A 203 21.45 4.29 12.93
N GLY A 204 21.39 4.36 11.59
CA GLY A 204 21.95 3.35 10.69
C GLY A 204 21.23 2.00 10.75
N VAL A 205 20.14 1.88 11.53
CA VAL A 205 19.31 0.69 11.58
C VAL A 205 18.37 0.73 10.38
N LEU A 206 18.88 0.28 9.23
CA LEU A 206 18.17 0.25 7.95
C LEU A 206 17.16 -0.91 7.89
N LYS A 207 16.31 -1.04 8.91
CA LYS A 207 15.31 -2.10 9.03
C LYS A 207 13.95 -1.50 9.35
N GLY A 208 12.89 -2.11 8.80
CA GLY A 208 11.54 -1.61 9.04
C GLY A 208 10.46 -2.34 8.26
N LYS A 209 9.28 -1.76 8.24
CA LYS A 209 8.13 -2.20 7.45
C LYS A 209 7.84 -1.23 6.31
N CYS A 210 6.64 -1.32 5.74
CA CYS A 210 6.32 -0.61 4.51
C CYS A 210 6.24 0.90 4.66
N THR A 211 5.79 1.43 5.80
CA THR A 211 5.85 2.88 6.06
C THR A 211 7.30 3.34 6.17
N ASP A 212 8.16 2.61 6.88
CA ASP A 212 9.57 2.99 7.06
C ASP A 212 10.32 3.10 5.73
N MET A 213 10.25 2.05 4.91
CA MET A 213 10.96 1.98 3.63
C MET A 213 10.40 2.96 2.58
N ASN A 214 9.07 3.07 2.47
CA ASN A 214 8.47 4.00 1.52
C ASN A 214 8.62 5.46 1.98
N SER A 215 8.67 5.73 3.30
CA SER A 215 9.03 7.06 3.82
C SER A 215 10.47 7.42 3.47
N VAL A 216 11.43 6.48 3.62
CA VAL A 216 12.82 6.71 3.19
C VAL A 216 12.89 7.03 1.70
N PHE A 217 12.16 6.30 0.85
CA PHE A 217 12.08 6.62 -0.58
C PHE A 217 11.58 8.06 -0.80
N VAL A 218 10.45 8.41 -0.18
CA VAL A 218 9.82 9.73 -0.34
C VAL A 218 10.74 10.85 0.14
N ALA A 219 11.31 10.74 1.32
CA ALA A 219 12.20 11.75 1.89
C ALA A 219 13.46 11.96 1.04
N LEU A 220 14.11 10.89 0.60
CA LEU A 220 15.28 10.97 -0.28
C LEU A 220 14.91 11.56 -1.65
N ALA A 221 13.76 11.19 -2.21
CA ALA A 221 13.28 11.76 -3.47
C ALA A 221 13.00 13.26 -3.36
N ARG A 222 12.31 13.70 -2.28
CA ARG A 222 12.05 15.11 -1.99
C ARG A 222 13.35 15.89 -1.79
N ALA A 223 14.29 15.36 -1.01
CA ALA A 223 15.62 15.94 -0.81
C ALA A 223 16.43 16.05 -2.12
N ALA A 224 16.18 15.15 -3.09
CA ALA A 224 16.77 15.18 -4.43
C ALA A 224 16.01 16.09 -5.43
N GLY A 225 14.97 16.81 -4.96
CA GLY A 225 14.17 17.75 -5.75
C GLY A 225 13.04 17.11 -6.56
N ILE A 226 12.59 15.91 -6.19
CA ILE A 226 11.53 15.16 -6.88
C ILE A 226 10.29 15.15 -5.98
N PRO A 227 9.13 15.67 -6.41
CA PRO A 227 7.92 15.56 -5.61
C PRO A 227 7.57 14.09 -5.42
N ALA A 228 7.36 13.67 -4.18
CA ALA A 228 7.08 12.27 -3.84
C ALA A 228 6.13 12.18 -2.66
N ARG A 229 5.31 11.12 -2.61
CA ARG A 229 4.37 10.90 -1.52
C ARG A 229 4.12 9.43 -1.25
N GLU A 230 3.81 9.15 0.00
CA GLU A 230 3.25 7.88 0.44
C GLU A 230 1.77 7.80 0.07
N VAL A 231 1.30 6.56 -0.07
CA VAL A 231 -0.11 6.23 -0.23
C VAL A 231 -0.43 5.14 0.78
N PHE A 232 -1.18 5.50 1.81
CA PHE A 232 -1.62 4.58 2.86
C PHE A 232 -2.89 3.88 2.41
N GLY A 233 -2.95 2.56 2.56
CA GLY A 233 -4.05 1.77 2.05
C GLY A 233 -4.08 0.34 2.59
N ILE A 234 -4.82 -0.52 1.88
CA ILE A 234 -4.99 -1.92 2.27
C ILE A 234 -5.04 -2.83 1.04
N ARG A 235 -4.51 -4.04 1.16
CA ARG A 235 -4.67 -5.07 0.13
C ARG A 235 -6.10 -5.61 0.12
N LEU A 236 -6.59 -5.94 -1.07
CA LEU A 236 -7.94 -6.43 -1.32
C LEU A 236 -7.97 -7.89 -1.81
N GLY A 237 -6.84 -8.44 -2.29
CA GLY A 237 -6.84 -9.78 -2.86
C GLY A 237 -5.46 -10.35 -3.15
N ALA A 238 -5.46 -11.46 -3.87
CA ALA A 238 -4.26 -12.05 -4.46
C ALA A 238 -3.63 -11.09 -5.48
N ALA A 239 -2.32 -11.26 -5.72
CA ALA A 239 -1.57 -10.54 -6.76
C ALA A 239 -1.14 -11.52 -7.86
N PRO A 240 -2.01 -11.89 -8.83
CA PRO A 240 -1.69 -12.88 -9.85
C PRO A 240 -0.34 -12.68 -10.55
N LYS A 241 0.05 -11.45 -10.92
CA LYS A 241 1.30 -11.19 -11.64
C LYS A 241 2.52 -11.44 -10.77
N MET A 242 2.44 -11.07 -9.49
CA MET A 242 3.54 -11.26 -8.53
C MET A 242 3.51 -12.62 -7.82
N SER A 243 2.40 -13.38 -7.92
CA SER A 243 2.20 -14.66 -7.20
C SER A 243 3.23 -15.74 -7.54
N ARG A 244 3.83 -15.66 -8.73
CA ARG A 244 4.93 -16.55 -9.15
C ARG A 244 6.19 -16.39 -8.28
N TYR A 245 6.37 -15.22 -7.67
CA TYR A 245 7.53 -14.91 -6.84
C TYR A 245 7.29 -15.17 -5.36
N SER A 246 6.05 -15.00 -4.89
CA SER A 246 5.62 -15.34 -3.54
C SER A 246 4.10 -15.45 -3.47
N LYS A 247 3.60 -16.51 -2.83
CA LYS A 247 2.16 -16.73 -2.63
C LYS A 247 1.54 -15.81 -1.58
N THR A 248 2.34 -15.20 -0.70
CA THR A 248 1.84 -14.50 0.49
C THR A 248 2.43 -13.11 0.69
N ALA A 249 3.59 -12.79 0.10
CA ALA A 249 4.21 -11.47 0.28
C ALA A 249 3.33 -10.34 -0.29
N PHE A 250 2.63 -10.58 -1.41
CA PHE A 250 1.95 -9.54 -2.17
C PHE A 250 0.44 -9.48 -1.97
N GLY A 251 -0.12 -10.31 -1.09
CA GLY A 251 -1.55 -10.49 -0.90
C GLY A 251 -2.02 -11.87 -1.39
N SER A 252 -3.11 -12.36 -0.80
CA SER A 252 -3.64 -13.70 -1.03
C SER A 252 -5.16 -13.69 -0.94
N ALA A 253 -5.80 -14.64 -1.61
CA ALA A 253 -7.22 -14.94 -1.49
C ALA A 253 -7.42 -16.46 -1.51
N ASP A 254 -8.56 -16.93 -1.00
CA ASP A 254 -8.96 -18.33 -1.11
C ASP A 254 -9.49 -18.68 -2.51
N GLU A 255 -9.91 -19.94 -2.69
CA GLU A 255 -10.47 -20.45 -3.94
C GLU A 255 -11.77 -19.74 -4.38
N ASN A 256 -12.47 -19.09 -3.44
CA ASN A 256 -13.67 -18.30 -3.68
C ASN A 256 -13.37 -16.82 -3.94
N ARG A 257 -12.09 -16.48 -4.13
CA ARG A 257 -11.56 -15.12 -4.31
C ARG A 257 -11.83 -14.21 -3.11
N ILE A 258 -11.89 -14.77 -1.90
CA ILE A 258 -12.07 -14.02 -0.65
C ILE A 258 -10.72 -13.89 0.06
N ALA A 259 -10.34 -12.66 0.37
CA ALA A 259 -9.16 -12.32 1.16
C ALA A 259 -9.58 -11.91 2.58
N LYS A 260 -8.86 -12.43 3.58
CA LYS A 260 -8.91 -11.96 4.97
C LYS A 260 -7.86 -10.87 5.14
N ILE A 261 -8.28 -9.63 5.40
CA ILE A 261 -7.43 -8.45 5.21
C ILE A 261 -7.28 -7.59 6.47
N SER A 262 -7.70 -8.06 7.64
CA SER A 262 -7.62 -7.31 8.91
C SER A 262 -6.20 -6.80 9.23
N GLY A 263 -5.16 -7.53 8.83
CA GLY A 263 -3.75 -7.12 8.98
C GLY A 263 -3.04 -6.79 7.66
N ALA A 264 -3.78 -6.51 6.58
CA ALA A 264 -3.24 -6.33 5.25
C ALA A 264 -2.99 -4.87 4.86
N GLN A 265 -2.89 -3.97 5.85
CA GLN A 265 -2.51 -2.58 5.63
C GLN A 265 -1.16 -2.53 4.93
N HIS A 266 -1.04 -1.57 4.02
CA HIS A 266 0.17 -1.37 3.26
C HIS A 266 0.35 0.11 2.95
N CYS A 267 1.61 0.52 2.90
CA CYS A 267 2.01 1.83 2.41
C CYS A 267 2.81 1.58 1.14
N ARG A 268 2.49 2.29 0.05
CA ARG A 268 3.31 2.38 -1.17
C ARG A 268 3.76 3.81 -1.38
N ALA A 269 4.70 4.07 -2.28
CA ALA A 269 5.12 5.43 -2.63
C ALA A 269 4.93 5.72 -4.12
N GLU A 270 4.82 6.99 -4.46
CA GLU A 270 4.89 7.44 -5.84
C GLU A 270 5.69 8.74 -5.93
N PHE A 271 6.30 8.96 -7.08
CA PHE A 271 7.07 10.17 -7.38
C PHE A 271 6.55 10.83 -8.65
N TYR A 272 6.66 12.16 -8.74
CA TYR A 272 6.11 12.93 -9.83
C TYR A 272 7.19 13.28 -10.86
N LEU A 273 6.90 12.97 -12.13
CA LEU A 273 7.71 13.35 -13.28
C LEU A 273 6.99 14.44 -14.08
N ALA A 274 7.64 15.59 -14.25
CA ALA A 274 7.09 16.69 -15.02
C ALA A 274 6.83 16.27 -16.48
N GLY A 275 5.63 16.54 -16.99
CA GLY A 275 5.20 16.10 -18.32
C GLY A 275 4.69 14.67 -18.40
N PHE A 276 4.78 13.88 -17.33
CA PHE A 276 4.23 12.53 -17.24
C PHE A 276 3.14 12.40 -16.16
N GLY A 277 3.47 12.73 -14.91
CA GLY A 277 2.58 12.55 -13.77
C GLY A 277 3.18 11.68 -12.67
N TRP A 278 2.33 11.11 -11.83
CA TRP A 278 2.74 10.24 -10.72
C TRP A 278 3.14 8.85 -11.22
N VAL A 279 4.32 8.41 -10.82
CA VAL A 279 4.91 7.10 -11.12
C VAL A 279 4.93 6.24 -9.86
N PRO A 280 4.34 5.04 -9.88
CA PRO A 280 4.28 4.17 -8.71
C PRO A 280 5.65 3.58 -8.37
N VAL A 281 5.91 3.32 -7.09
CA VAL A 281 7.12 2.61 -6.63
C VAL A 281 6.85 1.88 -5.31
N ASP A 282 7.52 0.74 -5.06
CA ASP A 282 7.37 0.02 -3.78
C ASP A 282 8.59 -0.86 -3.44
N PRO A 283 9.71 -0.29 -2.93
CA PRO A 283 10.83 -1.08 -2.46
C PRO A 283 10.50 -1.94 -1.23
N ALA A 284 9.43 -1.62 -0.49
CA ALA A 284 9.09 -2.36 0.72
C ALA A 284 8.57 -3.76 0.43
N ASP A 285 7.81 -3.94 -0.66
CA ASP A 285 7.35 -5.25 -1.08
C ASP A 285 8.49 -6.14 -1.60
N VAL A 286 9.56 -5.55 -2.12
CA VAL A 286 10.81 -6.28 -2.43
C VAL A 286 11.42 -6.86 -1.15
N ALA A 287 11.60 -6.04 -0.12
CA ALA A 287 12.17 -6.49 1.16
C ALA A 287 11.26 -7.49 1.88
N LYS A 288 9.93 -7.30 1.81
CA LYS A 288 8.95 -8.26 2.33
C LYS A 288 9.08 -9.60 1.62
N MET A 289 9.12 -9.62 0.29
CA MET A 289 9.29 -10.86 -0.48
C MET A 289 10.61 -11.56 -0.14
N ARG A 290 11.72 -10.82 -0.08
CA ARG A 290 13.03 -11.36 0.34
C ARG A 290 12.97 -12.06 1.68
N LEU A 291 12.35 -11.44 2.69
CA LEU A 291 12.19 -12.03 4.01
C LEU A 291 11.26 -13.26 3.98
N THR A 292 10.11 -13.15 3.31
CA THR A 292 9.11 -14.24 3.23
C THR A 292 9.66 -15.48 2.55
N GLU A 293 10.38 -15.30 1.43
CA GLU A 293 10.90 -16.40 0.61
C GLU A 293 12.37 -16.76 0.97
N LYS A 294 12.95 -16.09 1.96
CA LYS A 294 14.34 -16.26 2.44
C LYS A 294 15.38 -16.11 1.31
N LYS A 295 15.20 -15.08 0.48
CA LYS A 295 16.05 -14.79 -0.68
C LYS A 295 17.08 -13.70 -0.39
N ALA A 296 18.29 -13.89 -0.91
CA ALA A 296 19.32 -12.86 -0.93
C ALA A 296 18.90 -11.70 -1.84
N VAL A 297 19.54 -10.53 -1.70
CA VAL A 297 19.17 -9.38 -2.54
C VAL A 297 19.52 -9.61 -4.01
N GLU A 298 20.58 -10.36 -4.28
CA GLU A 298 21.08 -10.66 -5.63
C GLU A 298 20.27 -11.76 -6.35
N ASP A 299 19.30 -12.39 -5.68
CA ASP A 299 18.46 -13.43 -6.27
C ASP A 299 17.69 -12.89 -7.48
N ALA A 300 17.64 -13.68 -8.57
CA ALA A 300 17.04 -13.25 -9.83
C ALA A 300 15.56 -12.90 -9.70
N ASP A 301 14.81 -13.59 -8.83
CA ASP A 301 13.41 -13.27 -8.59
C ASP A 301 13.27 -11.97 -7.78
N VAL A 302 14.21 -11.71 -6.87
CA VAL A 302 14.24 -10.46 -6.10
C VAL A 302 14.52 -9.27 -7.02
N GLN A 303 15.49 -9.42 -7.92
CA GLN A 303 15.80 -8.40 -8.93
C GLN A 303 14.61 -8.19 -9.87
N ALA A 304 13.95 -9.25 -10.33
CA ALA A 304 12.77 -9.12 -11.18
C ALA A 304 11.58 -8.45 -10.48
N VAL A 305 11.37 -8.71 -9.18
CA VAL A 305 10.36 -8.02 -8.37
C VAL A 305 10.75 -6.55 -8.16
N SER A 306 12.02 -6.26 -7.86
CA SER A 306 12.55 -4.90 -7.74
C SER A 306 12.32 -4.10 -9.03
N ASP A 307 12.65 -4.67 -10.17
CA ASP A 307 12.46 -4.02 -11.48
C ASP A 307 10.99 -3.79 -11.80
N TYR A 308 10.11 -4.73 -11.44
CA TYR A 308 8.66 -4.55 -11.61
C TYR A 308 8.12 -3.47 -10.68
N LEU A 309 8.48 -3.48 -9.39
CA LEU A 309 7.95 -2.54 -8.41
C LEU A 309 8.52 -1.12 -8.53
N PHE A 310 9.51 -0.89 -9.40
CA PHE A 310 9.86 0.44 -9.87
C PHE A 310 9.02 0.83 -11.09
N GLY A 311 8.00 1.65 -10.87
CA GLY A 311 7.13 2.15 -11.93
C GLY A 311 5.96 1.26 -12.28
N ASN A 312 5.65 0.23 -11.48
CA ASN A 312 4.41 -0.53 -11.61
C ASN A 312 3.77 -0.86 -10.24
N TRP A 313 2.44 -0.83 -10.20
CA TRP A 313 1.59 -1.39 -9.15
C TRP A 313 0.58 -2.34 -9.77
N GLU A 314 0.63 -3.61 -9.36
CA GLU A 314 -0.54 -4.48 -9.42
C GLU A 314 -1.54 -3.99 -8.37
N MET A 315 -2.78 -3.75 -8.80
CA MET A 315 -3.79 -3.02 -8.06
C MET A 315 -4.76 -3.95 -7.34
N ASN A 316 -4.22 -5.02 -6.74
CA ASN A 316 -4.88 -5.87 -5.75
C ASN A 316 -4.99 -5.20 -4.37
N TRP A 317 -5.04 -3.88 -4.35
CA TRP A 317 -5.04 -3.01 -3.17
C TRP A 317 -5.71 -1.68 -3.51
N VAL A 318 -6.04 -0.90 -2.49
CA VAL A 318 -6.65 0.42 -2.65
C VAL A 318 -5.98 1.43 -1.71
N GLY A 319 -5.73 2.64 -2.20
CA GLY A 319 -5.23 3.77 -1.41
C GLY A 319 -6.36 4.52 -0.71
N PHE A 320 -6.13 4.91 0.55
CA PHE A 320 -7.02 5.74 1.36
C PHE A 320 -6.67 7.21 1.32
N ASN A 321 -5.40 7.56 1.51
CA ASN A 321 -4.93 8.95 1.54
C ASN A 321 -3.39 9.02 1.44
N HIS A 322 -2.89 10.25 1.41
CA HIS A 322 -1.46 10.60 1.41
C HIS A 322 -1.06 11.40 2.65
N ALA A 323 -1.90 11.38 3.69
CA ALA A 323 -1.84 12.33 4.77
C ALA A 323 -0.73 11.96 5.76
N ARG A 324 0.07 12.96 6.14
CA ARG A 324 1.11 12.85 7.15
C ARG A 324 0.98 13.99 8.15
N ASP A 325 1.25 13.71 9.42
CA ASP A 325 1.43 14.73 10.45
C ASP A 325 0.28 15.75 10.52
N PHE A 326 -0.95 15.23 10.54
CA PHE A 326 -2.16 16.03 10.32
C PHE A 326 -3.23 15.80 11.36
N GLU A 327 -4.22 16.69 11.40
CA GLU A 327 -5.36 16.61 12.30
C GLU A 327 -6.57 16.01 11.57
N LEU A 328 -7.21 15.03 12.20
CA LEU A 328 -8.50 14.53 11.76
C LEU A 328 -9.62 15.48 12.21
N TYR A 329 -10.79 15.32 11.58
CA TYR A 329 -12.02 15.97 12.01
C TYR A 329 -13.12 14.92 12.28
N PRO A 330 -13.84 15.00 13.42
CA PRO A 330 -13.55 15.84 14.59
C PRO A 330 -12.15 15.60 15.16
N LEU A 331 -11.62 16.57 15.91
CA LEU A 331 -10.27 16.46 16.48
C LEU A 331 -10.21 15.31 17.49
N PRO A 332 -9.37 14.29 17.28
CA PRO A 332 -9.15 13.20 18.24
C PRO A 332 -8.21 13.64 19.38
N GLN A 333 -8.13 12.83 20.44
CA GLN A 333 -7.19 13.06 21.54
C GLN A 333 -5.74 12.89 21.10
N LEU A 334 -5.47 11.94 20.20
CA LEU A 334 -4.17 11.80 19.55
C LEU A 334 -4.11 12.72 18.33
N ALA A 335 -3.57 13.93 18.49
CA ALA A 335 -3.38 14.88 17.41
C ALA A 335 -2.04 15.64 17.53
N PRO A 336 -1.33 15.94 16.43
CA PRO A 336 -1.58 15.41 15.08
C PRO A 336 -1.32 13.90 15.01
N ILE A 337 -1.99 13.20 14.09
CA ILE A 337 -1.67 11.81 13.78
C ILE A 337 -0.59 11.73 12.70
N ASN A 338 0.33 10.78 12.84
CA ASN A 338 1.41 10.58 11.88
C ASN A 338 0.90 10.16 10.50
N ASN A 339 -0.01 9.17 10.43
CA ASN A 339 -0.63 8.71 9.19
C ASN A 339 -2.00 8.10 9.48
N PHE A 340 -2.81 7.90 8.43
CA PHE A 340 -4.17 7.39 8.55
C PHE A 340 -4.45 6.20 7.63
N GLY A 341 -3.65 5.14 7.78
CA GLY A 341 -3.86 3.84 7.11
C GLY A 341 -4.68 2.82 7.91
N TYR A 342 -4.87 3.08 9.20
CA TYR A 342 -5.61 2.25 10.15
C TYR A 342 -6.86 3.00 10.65
N PRO A 343 -7.91 2.31 11.12
CA PRO A 343 -8.94 2.99 11.90
C PRO A 343 -8.32 3.56 13.18
N TYR A 344 -8.86 4.67 13.66
CA TYR A 344 -8.53 5.21 14.97
C TYR A 344 -9.80 5.24 15.82
N ALA A 345 -9.69 4.86 17.09
CA ALA A 345 -10.79 4.99 18.03
C ALA A 345 -10.29 5.42 19.40
N GLU A 346 -11.16 6.10 20.13
CA GLU A 346 -10.93 6.50 21.51
C GLU A 346 -12.19 6.32 22.35
N ILE A 347 -12.03 6.12 23.66
CA ILE A 347 -13.13 6.02 24.62
C ILE A 347 -12.89 7.01 25.74
N GLY A 348 -13.70 8.06 25.79
CA GLY A 348 -13.49 9.18 26.72
C GLY A 348 -12.13 9.86 26.54
N GLY A 349 -11.54 9.78 25.34
CA GLY A 349 -10.21 10.26 25.03
C GLY A 349 -9.09 9.21 25.15
N ASP A 350 -9.35 8.04 25.73
CA ASP A 350 -8.35 6.97 25.79
C ASP A 350 -8.22 6.26 24.43
N PRO A 351 -7.06 6.32 23.73
CA PRO A 351 -6.91 5.68 22.43
C PRO A 351 -6.93 4.15 22.52
N LEU A 352 -7.57 3.49 21.56
CA LEU A 352 -7.54 2.04 21.40
C LEU A 352 -6.33 1.60 20.57
N ASN A 353 -5.79 0.41 20.86
CA ASN A 353 -4.70 -0.19 20.10
C ASN A 353 -5.19 -0.74 18.75
N PHE A 354 -5.19 0.10 17.72
CA PHE A 354 -5.64 -0.26 16.37
C PHE A 354 -4.65 -1.15 15.58
N PHE A 355 -3.44 -1.38 16.10
CA PHE A 355 -2.49 -2.31 15.50
C PHE A 355 -2.78 -3.78 15.82
N GLU A 356 -3.62 -4.06 16.83
CA GLU A 356 -4.03 -5.39 17.24
C GLU A 356 -5.52 -5.62 16.94
N PRO A 357 -5.87 -6.18 15.76
CA PRO A 357 -7.27 -6.36 15.33
C PRO A 357 -8.15 -7.07 16.36
N LYS A 358 -7.60 -8.02 17.12
CA LYS A 358 -8.32 -8.78 18.14
C LYS A 358 -8.64 -7.94 19.37
N GLU A 359 -7.73 -7.07 19.79
CA GLU A 359 -7.94 -6.17 20.93
C GLU A 359 -8.90 -5.04 20.56
N PHE A 360 -8.71 -4.45 19.36
CA PHE A 360 -9.59 -3.43 18.83
C PHE A 360 -10.98 -3.97 18.47
N LYS A 361 -11.05 -5.27 18.16
CA LYS A 361 -12.21 -5.99 17.61
C LYS A 361 -12.70 -5.41 16.28
N TYR A 362 -11.84 -5.46 15.26
CA TYR A 362 -12.25 -5.34 13.87
C TYR A 362 -11.94 -6.61 13.05
N ASP A 363 -12.77 -6.91 12.05
CA ASP A 363 -12.52 -7.94 11.04
C ASP A 363 -12.82 -7.40 9.65
N TYR A 364 -11.87 -7.58 8.73
CA TYR A 364 -11.98 -7.11 7.37
C TYR A 364 -11.87 -8.28 6.38
N SER A 365 -12.72 -8.25 5.37
CA SER A 365 -12.63 -9.13 4.21
C SER A 365 -12.79 -8.35 2.92
N ALA A 366 -12.24 -8.90 1.84
CA ALA A 366 -12.54 -8.43 0.50
C ALA A 366 -12.77 -9.61 -0.43
N LYS A 367 -13.75 -9.48 -1.33
CA LYS A 367 -14.05 -10.47 -2.36
C LYS A 367 -13.87 -9.83 -3.72
N GLU A 368 -13.04 -10.42 -4.57
CA GLU A 368 -13.00 -10.05 -5.99
C GLU A 368 -14.26 -10.56 -6.70
N LEU A 369 -14.97 -9.66 -7.39
CA LEU A 369 -16.27 -9.92 -8.01
C LEU A 369 -16.16 -10.64 -9.35
#